data_AF-A0A170UWD3-F1
#
_entry.id   AF-A0A170UWD3-F1
#
_cell.length_a   1.000
_cell.length_b   1.000
_cell.length_c   1.000
_cell.angle_alpha   90.00
_cell.angle_beta   90.00
_cell.angle_gamma   90.00
#
_symmetry.space_group_name_H-M   'P 1'
#
loop_
_entity.id
_entity.type
_entity.pdbx_description
1 polymer ?
#
loop_
_entity_poly.entity_id
_entity_poly.type
_entity_poly.pdbx_seq_one_letter_code
_entity_poly.pdbx_strand_id
1 'polypeptide(L)'
;FNRTAQSVGSNIQKISQNVLSMNKMVNLLGTSQDNPELRQKLYQIKHYTNLLAKDTSSMLLQLSQVQIPQSPPEHREYKMQRERLAEDLTAALNAFQQIQKTAYQKEKEEVQRSRVARGLPPPPSKHRENQLIELTPSNQTQLQIEQEERELQIIEDQE
;
A
#
# COMPACT_ATOMS: atom_id res chain seq x y z
N PHE A 1 9.44 -7.15 -24.50
CA PHE A 1 8.65 -7.98 -23.58
C PHE A 1 9.51 -8.48 -22.40
N ASN A 2 10.45 -9.40 -22.61
CA ASN A 2 11.21 -10.07 -21.53
C ASN A 2 11.87 -9.13 -20.50
N ARG A 3 12.55 -8.08 -20.95
CA ARG A 3 13.18 -7.10 -20.02
C ARG A 3 12.14 -6.43 -19.11
N THR A 4 11.05 -5.94 -19.68
CA THR A 4 9.97 -5.29 -18.92
C THR A 4 9.29 -6.29 -17.98
N ALA A 5 9.06 -7.53 -18.42
CA ALA A 5 8.50 -8.60 -17.59
C ALA A 5 9.40 -8.92 -16.37
N GLN A 6 10.71 -8.98 -16.57
CA GLN A 6 11.68 -9.17 -15.49
C GLN A 6 11.69 -7.97 -14.52
N SER A 7 11.66 -6.74 -15.03
CA SER A 7 11.57 -5.54 -14.19
C SER A 7 10.29 -5.51 -13.34
N VAL A 8 9.15 -5.85 -13.93
CA VAL A 8 7.87 -5.99 -13.20
C VAL A 8 7.98 -7.05 -12.11
N GLY A 9 8.50 -8.23 -12.43
CA GLY A 9 8.70 -9.29 -11.44
C GLY A 9 9.61 -8.87 -10.28
N SER A 10 10.72 -8.18 -10.56
CA SER A 10 11.60 -7.65 -9.52
C SER A 10 10.92 -6.60 -8.64
N ASN A 11 10.12 -5.72 -9.23
CA ASN A 11 9.39 -4.71 -8.46
C ASN A 11 8.32 -5.35 -7.58
N ILE A 12 7.59 -6.36 -8.06
CA ILE A 12 6.62 -7.12 -7.26
C ILE A 12 7.31 -7.74 -6.03
N GLN A 13 8.48 -8.37 -6.23
CA GLN A 13 9.24 -8.93 -5.11
C GLN A 13 9.63 -7.87 -4.08
N LYS A 14 10.08 -6.69 -4.52
CA LYS A 14 10.39 -5.56 -3.64
C LYS A 14 9.16 -5.05 -2.89
N ILE A 15 8.00 -4.93 -3.55
CA ILE A 15 6.73 -4.59 -2.90
C ILE A 15 6.44 -5.59 -1.79
N SER A 16 6.48 -6.88 -2.08
CA SER A 16 6.24 -7.94 -1.08
C SER A 16 7.22 -7.88 0.10
N GLN A 17 8.50 -7.61 -0.13
CA GLN A 17 9.50 -7.43 0.94
C GLN A 17 9.22 -6.19 1.79
N ASN A 18 8.79 -5.08 1.16
CA ASN A 18 8.39 -3.88 1.88
C ASN A 18 7.16 -4.16 2.75
N VAL A 19 6.15 -4.89 2.25
CA VAL A 19 4.97 -5.29 3.03
C VAL A 19 5.38 -6.08 4.28
N LEU A 20 6.30 -7.03 4.16
CA LEU A 20 6.81 -7.80 5.31
C LEU A 20 7.53 -6.90 6.33
N SER A 21 8.35 -5.97 5.85
CA SER A 21 9.03 -4.99 6.72
C SER A 21 8.03 -4.07 7.43
N MET A 22 7.02 -3.59 6.71
CA MET A 22 5.94 -2.78 7.26
C MET A 22 5.15 -3.53 8.31
N ASN A 23 4.77 -4.78 8.05
CA ASN A 23 4.05 -5.59 9.03
C ASN A 23 4.83 -5.71 10.35
N LYS A 24 6.15 -5.92 10.30
CA LYS A 24 7.01 -5.95 11.49
C LYS A 24 6.97 -4.62 12.25
N MET A 25 7.14 -3.49 11.55
CA MET A 25 7.12 -2.16 12.17
C MET A 25 5.73 -1.83 12.75
N VAL A 26 4.65 -2.12 12.02
CA VAL A 26 3.25 -1.94 12.46
C VAL A 26 2.97 -2.75 13.72
N ASN A 27 3.53 -3.95 13.85
CA ASN A 27 3.38 -4.76 15.07
C ASN A 27 4.06 -4.14 16.29
N LEU A 28 5.10 -3.34 16.11
CA LEU A 28 5.80 -2.63 17.17
C LEU A 28 5.12 -1.31 17.57
N LEU A 29 4.24 -0.75 16.73
CA LEU A 29 3.47 0.46 17.07
C LEU A 29 2.60 0.24 18.31
N GLY A 30 2.62 1.22 19.21
CA GLY A 30 1.93 1.21 20.49
C GLY A 30 2.56 0.31 21.56
N THR A 31 3.72 -0.29 21.29
CA THR A 31 4.48 -1.08 22.27
C THR A 31 5.59 -0.24 22.91
N SER A 32 6.31 -0.80 23.89
CA SER A 32 7.50 -0.14 24.47
C SER A 32 8.66 0.04 23.48
N GLN A 33 8.58 -0.56 22.28
CA GLN A 33 9.55 -0.42 21.21
C GLN A 33 9.14 0.62 20.17
N ASP A 34 7.97 1.24 20.31
CA ASP A 34 7.51 2.32 19.44
C ASP A 34 8.34 3.59 19.70
N ASN A 35 8.83 4.21 18.63
CA ASN A 35 9.63 5.43 18.67
C ASN A 35 9.50 6.21 17.35
N PRO A 36 9.85 7.52 17.34
CA PRO A 36 9.75 8.37 16.17
C PRO A 36 10.51 7.82 14.95
N GLU A 37 11.69 7.22 15.15
CA GLU A 37 12.53 6.70 14.07
C GLU A 37 11.87 5.51 13.36
N LEU A 38 11.24 4.61 14.11
CA LEU A 38 10.46 3.49 13.57
C LEU A 38 9.26 3.99 12.77
N ARG A 39 8.55 5.01 13.27
CA ARG A 39 7.41 5.63 12.57
C ARG A 39 7.85 6.32 11.27
N GLN A 40 8.95 7.08 11.30
CA GLN A 40 9.53 7.71 10.12
C GLN A 40 9.94 6.67 9.07
N LYS A 41 10.59 5.58 9.48
CA LYS A 41 10.97 4.49 8.58
C LYS A 41 9.76 3.77 7.99
N LEU A 42 8.72 3.54 8.79
CA LEU A 42 7.46 2.98 8.31
C LEU A 42 6.83 3.89 7.25
N TYR A 43 6.82 5.20 7.49
CA TYR A 43 6.34 6.18 6.53
C TYR A 43 7.13 6.16 5.21
N GLN A 44 8.47 6.19 5.27
CA GLN A 44 9.33 6.13 4.08
C GLN A 44 9.09 4.85 3.26
N ILE A 45 9.01 3.70 3.92
CA ILE A 45 8.75 2.42 3.24
C ILE A 45 7.34 2.41 2.63
N LYS A 46 6.32 2.94 3.32
CA LYS A 46 4.97 3.10 2.77
C LYS A 46 4.98 3.96 1.51
N HIS A 47 5.63 5.12 1.55
CA HIS A 47 5.69 6.04 0.42
C HIS A 47 6.41 5.41 -0.78
N TYR A 48 7.60 4.85 -0.56
CA TYR A 48 8.36 4.16 -1.59
C TYR A 48 7.57 2.99 -2.21
N THR A 49 6.86 2.22 -1.40
CA THR A 49 6.03 1.10 -1.90
C THR A 49 4.88 1.58 -2.78
N ASN A 50 4.27 2.73 -2.47
CA ASN A 50 3.25 3.34 -3.32
C ASN A 50 3.81 3.77 -4.69
N LEU A 51 4.96 4.44 -4.71
CA LEU A 51 5.61 4.82 -5.96
C LEU A 51 5.95 3.59 -6.81
N LEU A 52 6.53 2.57 -6.17
CA LEU A 52 6.89 1.32 -6.82
C LEU A 52 5.66 0.59 -7.37
N ALA A 53 4.53 0.59 -6.65
CA ALA A 53 3.26 0.04 -7.11
C ALA A 53 2.72 0.76 -8.35
N LYS A 54 2.75 2.10 -8.36
CA LYS A 54 2.34 2.92 -9.51
C LYS A 54 3.20 2.63 -10.74
N ASP A 55 4.52 2.61 -10.57
CA ASP A 55 5.47 2.31 -11.65
C ASP A 55 5.27 0.89 -12.20
N THR A 56 5.09 -0.09 -11.32
CA THR A 56 4.88 -1.49 -11.72
C THR A 56 3.58 -1.66 -12.48
N SER A 57 2.52 -0.96 -12.08
CA SER A 57 1.24 -0.95 -12.79
C SER A 57 1.37 -0.34 -14.19
N SER A 58 2.13 0.76 -14.33
CA SER A 58 2.44 1.37 -15.63
C SER A 58 3.24 0.42 -16.53
N MET A 59 4.26 -0.25 -15.98
CA MET A 59 5.04 -1.25 -16.73
C MET A 59 4.20 -2.46 -17.17
N LEU A 60 3.24 -2.89 -16.34
CA LEU A 60 2.32 -3.98 -16.67
C LEU A 60 1.34 -3.58 -17.79
N LEU A 61 0.86 -2.33 -17.78
CA LEU A 61 0.10 -1.75 -18.89
C LEU A 61 0.92 -1.66 -20.18
N GLN A 62 2.19 -1.25 -20.09
CA GLN A 62 3.08 -1.27 -21.26
C GLN A 62 3.28 -2.68 -21.80
N LEU A 63 3.45 -3.69 -20.91
CA LEU A 63 3.54 -5.10 -21.29
C LEU A 63 2.28 -5.60 -22.01
N SER A 64 1.10 -5.10 -21.65
CA SER A 64 -0.15 -5.52 -22.31
C SER A 64 -0.29 -4.98 -23.73
N GLN A 65 0.36 -3.85 -24.03
CA GLN A 65 0.39 -3.20 -25.34
C GLN A 65 1.46 -3.76 -26.28
N VAL A 66 2.44 -4.52 -25.76
CA VAL A 66 3.46 -5.16 -26.61
C VAL A 66 2.79 -6.18 -27.53
N GLN A 67 3.02 -6.05 -28.84
CA GLN A 67 2.57 -7.04 -29.81
C GLN A 67 3.18 -8.40 -29.49
N ILE A 68 2.31 -9.39 -29.31
CA ILE A 68 2.70 -10.77 -29.04
C ILE A 68 3.07 -11.44 -30.37
N PRO A 69 4.15 -12.24 -30.42
CA PRO A 69 4.48 -13.01 -31.62
C PRO A 69 3.29 -13.87 -32.08
N GLN A 70 3.09 -13.97 -33.39
CA GLN A 70 2.01 -14.79 -33.98
C GLN A 70 2.31 -16.29 -33.93
N SER A 71 3.54 -16.68 -33.54
CA SER A 71 3.88 -18.09 -33.39
C SER A 71 3.07 -18.69 -32.21
N PRO A 72 2.36 -19.81 -32.40
CA PRO A 72 1.53 -20.38 -31.35
C PRO A 72 2.23 -20.66 -30.00
N PRO A 73 3.48 -21.17 -29.94
CA PRO A 73 4.14 -21.44 -28.67
C PRO A 73 4.54 -20.16 -27.93
N GLU A 74 5.15 -19.18 -28.62
CA GLU A 74 5.57 -17.91 -28.00
C GLU A 74 4.35 -17.08 -27.57
N HIS A 75 3.26 -17.13 -28.35
CA HIS A 75 2.02 -16.47 -28.00
C HIS A 75 1.46 -16.93 -26.65
N ARG A 76 1.47 -18.25 -26.41
CA ARG A 76 1.01 -18.83 -25.14
C ARG A 76 1.93 -18.45 -23.97
N GLU A 77 3.24 -18.50 -24.17
CA GLU A 77 4.22 -18.16 -23.14
C GLU A 77 4.07 -16.70 -22.68
N TYR A 78 3.97 -15.76 -23.62
CA TYR A 78 3.85 -14.33 -23.31
C TYR A 78 2.53 -14.02 -22.60
N LYS A 79 1.43 -14.64 -23.05
CA LYS A 79 0.13 -14.50 -22.39
C LYS A 79 0.18 -15.01 -20.95
N MET A 80 0.69 -16.22 -20.74
CA MET A 80 0.79 -16.84 -19.42
C MET A 80 1.68 -16.02 -18.47
N GLN A 81 2.83 -15.54 -18.97
CA GLN A 81 3.74 -14.72 -18.16
C GLN A 81 3.08 -13.40 -17.75
N ARG A 82 2.34 -12.76 -18.65
CA ARG A 82 1.62 -11.51 -18.36
C ARG A 82 0.50 -11.72 -17.34
N GLU A 83 -0.29 -12.78 -17.49
CA GLU A 83 -1.37 -13.14 -16.56
C GLU A 83 -0.81 -13.39 -15.16
N ARG A 84 0.26 -14.19 -15.06
CA ARG A 84 0.94 -14.46 -13.80
C ARG A 84 1.46 -13.17 -13.13
N LEU A 85 2.10 -12.27 -13.88
CA LEU A 85 2.61 -11.01 -13.33
C LEU A 85 1.46 -10.11 -12.82
N ALA A 86 0.30 -10.14 -13.48
CA ALA A 86 -0.88 -9.40 -13.04
C ALA A 86 -1.46 -9.97 -11.74
N GLU A 87 -1.55 -11.30 -11.62
CA GLU A 87 -1.98 -11.99 -10.41
C GLU A 87 -1.03 -11.74 -9.24
N ASP A 88 0.29 -11.87 -9.48
CA ASP A 88 1.33 -11.64 -8.48
C ASP A 88 1.31 -10.18 -7.99
N LEU A 89 1.14 -9.21 -8.89
CA LEU A 89 1.01 -7.79 -8.52
C LEU A 89 -0.26 -7.56 -7.69
N THR A 90 -1.39 -8.13 -8.10
CA THR A 90 -2.66 -8.00 -7.37
C THR A 90 -2.54 -8.56 -5.96
N ALA A 91 -1.92 -9.72 -5.79
CA ALA A 91 -1.67 -10.32 -4.48
C ALA A 91 -0.78 -9.41 -3.60
N ALA A 92 0.31 -8.86 -4.16
CA ALA A 92 1.20 -7.96 -3.44
C ALA A 92 0.50 -6.65 -3.01
N LEU A 93 -0.33 -6.07 -3.88
CA LEU A 93 -1.10 -4.86 -3.57
C LEU A 93 -2.16 -5.11 -2.50
N ASN A 94 -2.87 -6.24 -2.56
CA ASN A 94 -3.83 -6.62 -1.54
C ASN A 94 -3.16 -6.75 -0.18
N ALA A 95 -2.00 -7.40 -0.10
CA ALA A 95 -1.23 -7.52 1.13
C ALA A 95 -0.78 -6.15 1.66
N PHE A 96 -0.31 -5.26 0.77
CA PHE A 96 0.07 -3.89 1.12
C PHE A 96 -1.10 -3.10 1.70
N GLN A 97 -2.28 -3.16 1.07
CA GLN A 97 -3.50 -2.50 1.54
C GLN A 97 -3.94 -2.99 2.92
N GLN A 98 -3.85 -4.31 3.19
CA GLN A 98 -4.18 -4.84 4.50
C GLN A 98 -3.25 -4.27 5.58
N ILE A 99 -1.94 -4.20 5.32
CA ILE A 99 -0.98 -3.63 6.28
C ILE A 99 -1.22 -2.13 6.48
N GLN A 100 -1.57 -1.37 5.44
CA GLN A 100 -1.96 0.04 5.59
C GLN A 100 -3.17 0.19 6.52
N LYS A 101 -4.20 -0.64 6.33
CA LYS A 101 -5.40 -0.63 7.18
C LYS A 101 -5.06 -0.96 8.64
N THR A 102 -4.21 -1.96 8.87
CA THR A 102 -3.75 -2.31 10.23
C THR A 102 -2.93 -1.19 10.86
N ALA A 103 -2.04 -0.54 10.10
CA ALA A 103 -1.27 0.61 10.57
C ALA A 103 -2.18 1.75 11.04
N TYR A 104 -3.15 2.13 10.21
CA TYR A 104 -4.12 3.17 10.53
C TYR A 104 -4.98 2.83 11.75
N GLN A 105 -5.45 1.59 11.86
CA GLN A 105 -6.25 1.17 13.01
C GLN A 105 -5.44 1.24 14.32
N LYS A 106 -4.17 0.85 14.30
CA LYS A 106 -3.28 0.93 15.46
C LYS A 106 -3.00 2.37 15.89
N GLU A 107 -2.73 3.25 14.93
CA GLU A 107 -2.52 4.67 15.21
C GLU A 107 -3.78 5.32 15.80
N LYS A 108 -4.95 5.01 15.24
CA LYS A 108 -6.24 5.47 15.77
C LYS A 108 -6.45 5.00 17.21
N GLU A 109 -6.17 3.73 17.51
CA GLU A 109 -6.28 3.18 18.86
C GLU A 109 -5.32 3.83 19.85
N GLU A 110 -4.09 4.12 19.42
CA GLU A 110 -3.09 4.81 20.25
C GLU A 110 -3.54 6.24 20.57
N VAL A 111 -3.99 7.00 19.57
CA VAL A 111 -4.55 8.34 19.77
C VAL A 111 -5.75 8.30 20.73
N GLN A 112 -6.64 7.32 20.61
CA GLN A 112 -7.74 7.18 21.57
C GLN A 112 -7.24 6.84 22.99
N ARG A 113 -6.29 5.91 23.13
CA ARG A 113 -5.70 5.55 24.45
C ARG A 113 -5.03 6.76 25.11
N SER A 114 -4.21 7.49 24.35
CA SER A 114 -3.52 8.70 24.80
C SER A 114 -4.50 9.80 25.24
N ARG A 115 -5.66 9.93 24.57
CA ARG A 115 -6.72 10.87 24.96
C ARG A 115 -7.45 10.46 26.24
N VAL A 116 -7.80 9.18 26.36
CA VAL A 116 -8.41 8.64 27.60
C VAL A 116 -7.45 8.78 28.78
N ALA A 117 -6.16 8.49 28.60
CA ALA A 117 -5.14 8.69 29.63
C ALA A 117 -5.00 10.16 30.07
N ARG A 118 -5.25 11.10 29.16
CA ARG A 118 -5.26 12.55 29.44
C ARG A 118 -6.63 13.08 29.92
N GLY A 119 -7.63 12.22 30.12
CA GLY A 119 -8.97 12.62 30.57
C GLY A 119 -9.76 13.46 29.56
N LEU A 120 -9.41 13.40 28.27
CA LEU A 120 -10.10 14.14 27.22
C LEU A 120 -11.39 13.43 26.79
N PRO A 121 -12.48 14.17 26.50
CA PRO A 121 -13.74 13.58 26.06
C PRO A 121 -13.62 12.85 24.72
N PRO A 122 -14.42 11.79 24.46
CA PRO A 122 -14.41 11.07 23.19
C PRO A 122 -14.68 12.04 22.02
N PRO A 123 -14.07 11.79 20.84
CA PRO A 123 -14.32 12.64 19.69
C PRO A 123 -15.80 12.48 19.27
N PRO A 124 -16.44 13.50 18.69
CA PRO A 124 -17.81 13.38 18.21
C PRO A 124 -17.89 12.21 17.22
N SER A 125 -18.69 11.20 17.56
CA SER A 125 -18.91 10.02 16.74
C SER A 125 -19.46 10.44 15.39
N LYS A 126 -18.63 10.45 14.34
CA LYS A 126 -19.15 10.39 12.97
C LYS A 126 -19.73 8.99 12.78
N HIS A 127 -20.99 8.81 13.19
CA HIS A 127 -21.84 7.71 12.74
C HIS A 127 -21.88 7.77 11.20
N ARG A 128 -21.02 6.99 10.53
CA ARG A 128 -21.27 6.53 9.18
C ARG A 128 -21.72 5.09 9.28
N GLU A 129 -23.02 4.98 9.48
CA GLU A 129 -23.82 3.78 9.34
C GLU A 129 -23.59 3.15 7.95
N ASN A 130 -23.33 1.84 7.95
CA ASN A 130 -23.63 0.86 6.90
C ASN A 130 -23.63 1.34 5.43
N GLN A 131 -22.44 1.54 4.84
CA GLN A 131 -22.31 1.32 3.40
C GLN A 131 -21.47 0.07 3.14
N LEU A 132 -22.23 -1.00 2.88
CA LEU A 132 -21.93 -2.14 2.04
C LEU A 132 -20.59 -2.03 1.30
N ILE A 133 -19.67 -2.95 1.59
CA ILE A 133 -18.39 -3.11 0.91
C ILE A 133 -18.72 -3.60 -0.51
N GLU A 134 -18.89 -2.66 -1.44
CA GLU A 134 -18.92 -2.94 -2.86
C GLU A 134 -17.47 -2.93 -3.36
N LEU A 135 -17.04 -4.07 -3.90
CA LEU A 135 -15.71 -4.35 -4.41
C LEU A 135 -15.41 -3.54 -5.68
N THR A 136 -15.32 -2.22 -5.54
CA THR A 136 -14.77 -1.33 -6.57
C THR A 136 -13.52 -0.65 -5.99
N PRO A 137 -12.43 -0.48 -6.75
CA PRO A 137 -11.28 0.30 -6.30
C PRO A 137 -11.73 1.77 -6.19
N SER A 138 -12.33 2.08 -5.05
CA SER A 138 -13.04 3.32 -4.82
C SER A 138 -12.03 4.43 -4.57
N ASN A 139 -12.33 5.62 -5.09
CA ASN A 139 -11.66 6.90 -4.81
C ASN A 139 -11.39 7.15 -3.31
N GLN A 140 -12.01 6.41 -2.39
CA GLN A 140 -11.71 6.45 -0.95
C GLN A 140 -10.26 6.11 -0.61
N THR A 141 -9.64 5.11 -1.25
CA THR A 141 -8.21 4.80 -0.99
C THR A 141 -7.34 5.96 -1.46
N GLN A 142 -7.70 6.58 -2.59
CA GLN A 142 -6.97 7.72 -3.14
C GLN A 142 -7.17 8.99 -2.30
N LEU A 143 -8.39 9.25 -1.82
CA LEU A 143 -8.71 10.35 -0.91
C LEU A 143 -8.01 10.21 0.44
N GLN A 144 -7.86 8.97 0.93
CA GLN A 144 -7.18 8.70 2.19
C GLN A 144 -5.66 8.89 2.07
N ILE A 145 -5.07 8.49 0.93
CA ILE A 145 -3.67 8.77 0.61
C ILE A 145 -3.44 10.28 0.45
N GLU A 146 -4.35 11.00 -0.21
CA GLU A 146 -4.24 12.45 -0.41
C GLU A 146 -4.45 13.24 0.90
N GLN A 147 -5.27 12.73 1.83
CA GLN A 147 -5.37 13.27 3.18
C GLN A 147 -4.10 13.04 3.98
N GLU A 148 -3.51 11.85 3.93
CA GLU A 148 -2.21 11.59 4.56
C GLU A 148 -1.11 12.48 3.96
N GLU A 149 -1.06 12.65 2.62
CA GLU A 149 -0.10 13.56 1.96
C GLU A 149 -0.28 15.02 2.41
N ARG A 150 -1.52 15.47 2.65
CA ARG A 150 -1.77 16.79 3.23
C ARG A 150 -1.35 16.89 4.69
N GLU A 151 -1.61 15.86 5.49
CA GLU A 151 -1.18 15.83 6.90
C GLU A 151 0.35 15.86 7.01
N LEU A 152 1.06 15.22 6.08
CA LEU A 152 2.52 15.24 6.01
C LEU A 152 3.09 16.62 5.70
N GLN A 153 2.48 17.35 4.77
CA GLN A 153 2.86 18.75 4.52
C GLN A 153 2.67 19.62 5.76
N ILE A 154 1.61 19.40 6.53
CA ILE A 154 1.31 20.19 7.73
C ILE A 154 2.31 19.91 8.87
N ILE A 155 2.88 18.70 8.92
CA ILE A 155 3.89 18.32 9.92
C ILE A 155 5.28 18.84 9.51
N GLU A 156 5.62 18.80 8.21
CA GLU A 156 6.87 19.35 7.69
C GLU A 156 6.96 20.88 7.85
N ASP A 157 5.83 21.60 7.71
CA ASP A 157 5.76 23.06 7.92
C ASP A 157 5.87 23.48 9.41
N GLN A 158 5.86 22.53 10.35
CA GLN A 158 5.92 22.78 11.80
C GLN A 158 7.29 22.51 12.45
N GLU A 159 8.30 22.10 11.67
CA GLU A 159 9.72 22.05 12.11
C GLU A 159 10.52 23.29 11.69
#